data_AF-A0A414BX52-F1
#
_entry.id   AF-A0A414BX52-F1
#
_cell.length_a   1.000
_cell.length_b   1.000
_cell.length_c   1.000
_cell.angle_alpha   90.00
_cell.angle_beta   90.00
_cell.angle_gamma   90.00
#
_symmetry.space_group_name_H-M   'P 1'
#
loop_
_entity.id
_entity.type
_entity.pdbx_description
1 polymer ?
#
loop_
_entity_poly.entity_id
_entity_poly.type
_entity_poly.pdbx_seq_one_letter_code
_entity_poly.pdbx_strand_id
1 'polypeptide(L)' 'METTAFNPVQQHLLKLFAFDGSEEKLLEVKEVLTKYFSQKLDKRLNELWDSGVLNQDKLDELRTKHLRTDLK' A
#
# COMPACT_ATOMS: atom_id res chain seq x y z
N MET A 1 -4.05 -24.43 -16.26
CA MET A 1 -4.19 -23.49 -15.14
C MET A 1 -2.78 -23.16 -14.68
N GLU A 2 -2.30 -21.95 -14.96
CA GLU A 2 -1.02 -21.46 -14.42
C GLU A 2 -1.14 -21.49 -12.89
N THR A 3 -0.39 -22.37 -12.24
CA THR A 3 -0.37 -22.42 -10.78
C THR A 3 0.49 -21.24 -10.33
N THR A 4 -0.13 -20.09 -10.06
CA THR A 4 0.58 -18.94 -9.50
C THR A 4 1.14 -19.34 -8.14
N ALA A 5 2.43 -19.72 -8.12
CA ALA A 5 3.13 -20.02 -6.89
C ALA A 5 3.23 -18.74 -6.06
N PHE A 6 2.82 -18.81 -4.80
CA PHE A 6 2.97 -17.70 -3.87
C PHE A 6 4.44 -17.30 -3.76
N ASN A 7 4.72 -16.00 -3.84
CA ASN A 7 6.06 -15.49 -3.60
C ASN A 7 6.46 -15.69 -2.12
N PRO A 8 7.75 -15.58 -1.78
CA PRO A 8 8.24 -15.85 -0.42
C PRO A 8 7.53 -15.03 0.68
N VAL A 9 7.14 -13.79 0.41
CA VAL A 9 6.42 -12.92 1.37
C VAL A 9 5.00 -13.45 1.60
N GLN A 10 4.29 -13.81 0.52
CA GLN A 10 2.97 -14.40 0.61
C GLN A 10 3.00 -15.73 1.38
N GLN A 11 3.99 -16.58 1.13
CA GLN A 11 4.17 -17.83 1.87
C GLN A 11 4.45 -17.59 3.36
N HIS A 12 5.23 -16.57 3.69
CA HIS A 12 5.54 -16.23 5.08
C HIS A 12 4.30 -15.72 5.83
N LEU A 13 3.49 -14.87 5.19
CA LEU A 13 2.22 -14.40 5.74
C LEU A 13 1.25 -15.57 5.98
N LEU A 14 1.15 -16.51 5.04
CA LEU A 14 0.32 -17.71 5.20
C LEU A 14 0.76 -18.56 6.40
N LYS A 15 2.08 -18.70 6.61
CA LYS A 15 2.61 -19.38 7.81
C LYS A 15 2.26 -18.64 9.09
N LEU A 16 2.25 -17.30 9.07
CA LEU A 16 1.87 -16.48 10.22
C LEU A 16 0.38 -16.67 10.59
N PHE A 17 -0.50 -16.70 9.59
CA PHE A 17 -1.94 -16.94 9.79
C PHE A 17 -2.26 -18.38 10.22
N ALA A 18 -1.40 -19.35 9.89
CA ALA A 18 -1.58 -20.73 10.34
C ALA A 18 -1.45 -20.91 11.86
N PHE A 19 -0.82 -19.96 12.58
CA PHE A 19 -0.72 -20.00 14.04
C PHE A 19 -2.01 -19.60 14.75
N ASP A 20 -2.74 -18.64 14.17
CA ASP A 20 -4.02 -18.15 14.68
C ASP A 20 -4.84 -17.63 13.50
N GLY A 21 -5.81 -18.46 13.09
CA GLY A 21 -6.68 -18.21 11.95
C GLY A 21 -7.93 -17.40 12.30
N SER A 22 -8.00 -16.80 13.49
CA SER A 22 -9.12 -15.95 13.90
C SER A 22 -9.26 -14.72 13.00
N GLU A 23 -10.50 -14.26 12.81
CA GLU A 23 -10.76 -13.05 12.03
C GLU A 23 -10.17 -11.82 12.71
N GLU A 24 -10.14 -11.81 14.05
CA GLU A 24 -9.50 -10.78 14.87
C GLU A 24 -8.02 -10.65 14.52
N LYS A 25 -7.28 -11.77 14.41
CA LYS A 25 -5.86 -11.72 14.09
C LYS A 25 -5.61 -11.21 12.67
N LEU A 26 -6.46 -11.60 11.73
CA LEU A 26 -6.41 -11.08 10.37
C LEU A 26 -6.61 -9.55 10.35
N LEU A 27 -7.52 -9.03 11.16
CA LEU A 27 -7.78 -7.59 11.26
C LEU A 27 -6.55 -6.84 11.84
N GLU A 28 -5.95 -7.36 12.90
CA GLU A 28 -4.72 -6.79 13.48
C GLU A 28 -3.58 -6.72 12.45
N VAL A 29 -3.36 -7.81 11.70
CA VAL A 29 -2.31 -7.85 10.67
C VAL A 29 -2.59 -6.85 9.54
N LYS A 30 -3.86 -6.74 9.11
CA LYS A 30 -4.27 -5.72 8.14
C LYS A 30 -4.02 -4.30 8.65
N GLU A 31 -4.31 -4.03 9.92
CA GLU A 31 -4.10 -2.72 10.52
C GLU A 31 -2.60 -2.36 10.56
N VAL A 32 -1.74 -3.28 11.01
CA VAL A 32 -0.29 -3.07 11.05
C VAL A 32 0.28 -2.80 9.65
N LEU A 33 -0.11 -3.60 8.66
CA LEU A 33 0.34 -3.43 7.28
C LEU A 33 -0.15 -2.09 6.70
N THR A 34 -1.42 -1.76 6.90
CA THR A 34 -2.02 -0.50 6.42
C THR A 34 -1.28 0.68 7.02
N LYS A 35 -1.06 0.67 8.34
CA LYS A 35 -0.33 1.71 9.05
C LYS A 35 1.10 1.86 8.52
N TYR A 36 1.83 0.76 8.33
CA TYR A 36 3.19 0.80 7.79
C TYR A 36 3.24 1.43 6.40
N PHE A 37 2.35 1.04 5.49
CA PHE A 37 2.33 1.59 4.15
C PHE A 37 1.85 3.03 4.11
N SER A 38 0.85 3.42 4.90
CA SER A 38 0.42 4.83 5.03
C SER A 38 1.56 5.71 5.51
N GLN A 39 2.25 5.33 6.58
CA GLN A 39 3.40 6.09 7.10
C GLN A 39 4.53 6.22 6.08
N LYS A 40 4.79 5.16 5.31
CA LYS A 40 5.81 5.19 4.25
C LYS A 40 5.40 6.10 3.09
N LEU A 41 4.12 6.11 2.73
CA LEU A 41 3.58 6.99 1.71
C LEU A 41 3.62 8.44 2.16
N ASP A 42 3.16 8.74 3.37
CA ASP A 42 3.19 10.08 3.96
C ASP A 42 4.62 10.63 4.00
N LYS A 43 5.58 9.81 4.44
CA LYS A 43 7.00 10.21 4.45
C LYS A 43 7.50 10.58 3.05
N ARG A 44 7.19 9.75 2.04
CA ARG A 44 7.59 10.04 0.65
C ARG A 44 6.90 11.28 0.10
N LEU A 45 5.63 11.50 0.42
CA LEU A 45 4.91 12.70 0.03
C LEU A 45 5.55 13.95 0.63
N ASN A 46 5.92 13.90 1.91
CA ASN A 46 6.64 14.99 2.58
C ASN A 46 8.00 15.24 1.92
N GLU A 47 8.79 14.19 1.65
CA GLU A 47 10.08 14.32 0.94
C GLU A 47 9.92 14.97 -0.45
N LEU A 48 8.86 14.61 -1.19
CA LEU A 48 8.55 15.21 -2.48
C LEU A 48 8.11 16.68 -2.37
N TRP A 49 7.39 17.02 -1.30
CA TRP A 49 6.98 18.39 -1.00
C TRP A 49 8.19 19.26 -0.63
N ASP A 50 9.03 18.79 0.29
CA ASP A 50 10.23 19.50 0.77
C ASP A 50 11.27 19.69 -0.34
N SER A 51 11.36 18.75 -1.28
CA SER A 51 12.23 18.88 -2.47
C SER A 51 11.67 19.81 -3.55
N GLY A 52 10.45 20.32 -3.40
CA GLY A 52 9.76 21.15 -4.41
C GLY A 52 9.33 20.38 -5.67
N VAL A 53 9.53 19.06 -5.70
CA VAL A 53 9.07 18.18 -6.78
C VAL A 53 7.55 18.10 -6.78
N LEU A 54 6.93 18.11 -5.60
CA LEU A 54 5.49 18.24 -5.39
C LEU A 54 5.18 19.63 -4.82
N ASN A 55 4.15 20.28 -5.35
CA ASN A 55 3.66 21.58 -4.87
C ASN A 55 2.16 21.69 -5.16
N GLN A 56 1.52 22.78 -4.71
CA GLN A 56 0.08 22.98 -4.83
C GLN A 56 -0.40 22.93 -6.29
N ASP A 57 0.30 23.59 -7.21
CA ASP A 57 -0.06 23.61 -8.64
C ASP A 57 -0.06 22.20 -9.25
N LYS A 58 0.95 21.38 -8.92
CA LYS A 58 1.02 19.97 -9.37
C LYS A 58 -0.06 19.10 -8.74
N LEU A 59 -0.43 19.35 -7.49
CA LEU A 59 -1.55 18.64 -6.85
C LEU A 59 -2.88 18.99 -7.52
N ASP A 60 -3.08 20.25 -7.88
CA ASP A 60 -4.29 20.69 -8.58
C ASP A 60 -4.36 20.11 -10.00
N GLU A 61 -3.22 20.01 -10.70
CA GLU A 61 -3.13 19.28 -11.97
C GLU A 61 -3.47 17.78 -11.79
N LEU A 62 -2.91 17.13 -10.78
CA LEU A 62 -3.18 15.72 -10.47
C LEU A 62 -4.64 15.47 -10.09
N ARG A 63 -5.30 16.42 -9.41
CA ARG A 63 -6.71 16.33 -9.02
C ARG A 63 -7.66 16.32 -10.22
N THR A 64 -7.28 17.01 -11.29
CA THR A 64 -8.06 17.04 -12.54
C THR A 64 -7.81 15.83 -13.44
N LYS A 65 -6.72 15.08 -13.21
CA LYS A 65 -6.42 13.84 -13.92
C LYS A 65 -7.13 12.67 -13.23
N HIS A 66 -8.08 12.03 -13.94
CA HIS A 66 -8.72 10.81 -13.48
C HIS A 66 -7.80 9.59 -13.68
N LEU A 67 -6.65 9.59 -13.00
CA LEU A 67 -5.58 8.58 -13.11
C LEU A 67 -6.06 7.14 -12.82
N ARG A 68 -7.15 6.99 -12.07
CA ARG A 68 -7.79 5.69 -11.80
C ARG A 68 -8.58 5.13 -12.99
N THR A 69 -9.03 5.99 -13.90
CA THR A 69 -9.85 5.63 -15.06
C THR A 69 -8.99 5.49 -16.32
N ASP A 70 -7.84 6.16 -16.38
CA ASP A 70 -6.93 6.17 -17.52
C ASP A 70 -6.01 4.92 -17.61
N LEU A 71 -6.01 4.06 -16.58
CA LEU A 71 -5.39 2.74 -16.63
C LEU A 71 -6.34 1.74 -17.28
N LYS A 72 -6.38 1.71 -18.62
CA LYS A 72 -6.98 0.63 -19.42
C LYS A 72 -5.94 -0.39 -19.84
#